data_AF-A0A7K0EA83-F1
#
_entry.id   AF-A0A7K0EA83-F1
#
_cell.length_a   1.000
_cell.length_b   1.000
_cell.length_c   1.000
_cell.angle_alpha   90.00
_cell.angle_beta   90.00
_cell.angle_gamma   90.00
#
_symmetry.space_group_name_H-M   'P 1'
#
loop_
_entity.id
_entity.type
_entity.pdbx_description
1 polymer ?
#
loop_
_entity_poly.entity_id
_entity_poly.type
_entity_poly.pdbx_seq_one_letter_code
_entity_poly.pdbx_strand_id
1 'polypeptide(L)'
;MNKLIAALLLLFSSIGCSDTKECCAMPVIELTGRYNHEISDCNNFQNSEVNCVEWIEFINDTQVNLLYGGSDVVDRFNFTQNADYVTVEGSEMSSFKLVFVIKGLTQLERLDNGEIWEKE
;
A
#
# COMPACT_ATOMS: atom_id res chain seq x y z
N MET A 1 46.58 -51.15 -33.53
CA MET A 1 45.23 -50.55 -33.44
C MET A 1 44.71 -50.81 -32.04
N ASN A 2 44.79 -49.82 -31.17
CA ASN A 2 44.51 -49.98 -29.75
C ASN A 2 43.53 -48.92 -29.29
N LYS A 3 42.56 -49.39 -28.52
CA LYS A 3 41.75 -48.67 -27.52
C LYS A 3 40.77 -47.66 -28.08
N LEU A 4 39.50 -48.03 -28.11
CA LEU A 4 38.37 -47.12 -27.90
C LEU A 4 37.18 -47.99 -27.50
N ILE A 5 36.69 -47.77 -26.29
CA ILE A 5 35.29 -47.82 -25.81
C ILE A 5 35.41 -47.73 -24.28
N ALA A 6 35.50 -46.51 -23.78
CA ALA A 6 35.17 -46.20 -22.40
C ALA A 6 33.74 -45.67 -22.42
N ALA A 7 32.79 -46.49 -21.97
CA ALA A 7 31.39 -46.12 -21.84
C ALA A 7 31.27 -45.14 -20.66
N LEU A 8 31.13 -43.86 -20.97
CA LEU A 8 30.85 -42.79 -20.00
C LEU A 8 29.35 -42.84 -19.68
N LEU A 9 28.97 -43.57 -18.62
CA LEU A 9 27.64 -43.47 -18.01
C LEU A 9 27.52 -42.07 -17.38
N LEU A 10 26.87 -41.16 -18.09
CA LEU A 10 26.45 -39.86 -17.57
C LEU A 10 25.28 -40.07 -16.60
N LEU A 11 25.55 -39.76 -15.33
CA LEU A 11 24.59 -39.61 -14.25
C LEU A 11 23.49 -38.61 -14.67
N PHE A 12 22.27 -39.12 -14.89
CA PHE A 12 21.06 -38.32 -14.92
C PHE A 12 20.70 -37.91 -13.49
N SER A 13 21.24 -36.78 -13.05
CA SER A 13 20.82 -36.10 -11.83
C SER A 13 20.28 -34.71 -12.20
N SER A 14 19.08 -34.66 -12.78
CA SER A 14 18.35 -33.39 -12.94
C SER A 14 17.28 -33.29 -11.86
N ILE A 15 17.71 -32.74 -10.72
CA ILE A 15 17.05 -31.69 -9.93
C ILE A 15 15.52 -31.70 -10.04
N GLY A 16 14.85 -32.20 -9.00
CA GLY A 16 13.42 -31.97 -8.81
C GLY A 16 13.15 -30.48 -8.59
N CYS A 17 12.49 -29.83 -9.55
CA CYS A 17 11.77 -28.59 -9.29
C CYS A 17 10.65 -28.89 -8.30
N SER A 18 10.83 -28.49 -7.05
CA SER A 18 9.71 -28.23 -6.16
C SER A 18 9.05 -26.94 -6.63
N ASP A 19 8.17 -27.01 -7.63
CA ASP A 19 7.24 -25.93 -7.94
C ASP A 19 6.22 -25.83 -6.80
N THR A 20 6.61 -25.16 -5.72
CA THR A 20 5.62 -24.59 -4.81
C THR A 20 4.88 -23.51 -5.57
N LYS A 21 3.64 -23.84 -5.95
CA LYS A 21 2.69 -22.95 -6.61
C LYS A 21 2.41 -21.71 -5.75
N GLU A 22 3.24 -20.69 -5.85
CA GLU A 22 2.84 -19.28 -5.62
C GLU A 22 2.37 -18.68 -6.94
N CYS A 23 1.52 -19.41 -7.65
CA CYS A 23 0.82 -18.88 -8.80
C CYS A 23 -0.51 -18.37 -8.24
N CYS A 24 -0.65 -17.05 -8.07
CA CYS A 24 -1.84 -16.27 -7.68
C CYS A 24 -1.73 -15.39 -6.41
N ALA A 25 -0.55 -15.18 -5.83
CA ALA A 25 -0.39 -14.03 -4.93
C ALA A 25 -0.35 -12.77 -5.81
N MET A 26 -1.42 -11.98 -5.82
CA MET A 26 -1.37 -10.66 -6.43
C MET A 26 -0.28 -9.86 -5.72
N PRO A 27 0.69 -9.27 -6.45
CA PRO A 27 1.74 -8.50 -5.80
C PRO A 27 1.09 -7.34 -5.03
N VAL A 28 1.42 -7.22 -3.76
CA VAL A 28 1.02 -6.05 -2.96
C VAL A 28 1.64 -4.83 -3.64
N ILE A 29 0.78 -3.90 -4.06
CA ILE A 29 1.21 -2.66 -4.71
C ILE A 29 1.97 -1.82 -3.67
N GLU A 30 3.21 -1.43 -3.96
CA GLU A 30 3.98 -0.56 -3.07
C GLU A 30 3.42 0.87 -3.14
N LEU A 31 2.72 1.29 -2.08
CA LEU A 31 2.19 2.65 -1.97
C LEU A 31 3.27 3.59 -1.41
N THR A 32 3.54 4.66 -2.15
CA THR A 32 4.56 5.65 -1.81
C THR A 32 4.04 7.06 -2.07
N GLY A 33 4.60 8.04 -1.36
CA GLY A 33 4.30 9.45 -1.57
C GLY A 33 2.97 9.88 -0.96
N ARG A 34 2.46 11.02 -1.43
CA ARG A 34 1.27 11.67 -0.87
C ARG A 34 0.07 11.52 -1.78
N TYR A 35 -1.09 11.26 -1.17
CA TYR A 35 -2.40 11.30 -1.80
C TYR A 35 -3.23 12.38 -1.12
N ASN A 36 -3.90 13.23 -1.91
CA ASN A 36 -4.63 14.40 -1.45
C ASN A 36 -6.12 14.27 -1.78
N HIS A 37 -6.96 14.88 -0.96
CA HIS A 37 -8.40 15.00 -1.15
C HIS A 37 -8.84 16.41 -0.80
N GLU A 38 -9.56 17.06 -1.71
CA GLU A 38 -10.19 18.35 -1.45
C GLU A 38 -11.54 18.15 -0.76
N ILE A 39 -11.70 18.68 0.45
CA ILE A 39 -12.96 18.62 1.19
C ILE A 39 -14.00 19.45 0.44
N SER A 40 -15.07 18.80 0.00
CA SER A 40 -16.19 19.46 -0.67
C SER A 40 -16.81 20.53 0.23
N ASP A 41 -17.15 21.68 -0.37
CA ASP A 41 -17.75 22.83 0.32
C ASP A 41 -16.91 23.43 1.47
N CYS A 42 -15.61 23.11 1.54
CA CYS A 42 -14.74 23.70 2.54
C CYS A 42 -14.46 25.18 2.27
N ASN A 43 -14.62 26.00 3.31
CA ASN A 43 -14.33 27.43 3.29
C ASN A 43 -13.47 27.81 4.50
N ASN A 44 -12.19 28.08 4.24
CA ASN A 44 -11.23 28.51 5.26
C ASN A 44 -11.05 30.04 5.34
N PHE A 45 -11.87 30.85 4.65
CA PHE A 45 -11.73 32.32 4.65
C PHE A 45 -11.91 32.93 6.05
N GLN A 46 -12.69 32.30 6.94
CA GLN A 46 -12.97 32.81 8.28
C GLN A 46 -12.25 32.07 9.42
N ASN A 47 -11.60 30.94 9.11
CA ASN A 47 -10.79 30.22 10.07
C ASN A 47 -9.60 29.57 9.35
N SER A 48 -8.41 30.14 9.53
CA SER A 48 -7.17 29.65 8.91
C SER A 48 -6.68 28.32 9.49
N GLU A 49 -7.24 27.89 10.62
CA GLU A 49 -6.94 26.58 11.23
C GLU A 49 -7.69 25.44 10.51
N VAL A 50 -8.65 25.75 9.63
CA VAL A 50 -9.33 24.72 8.83
C VAL A 50 -8.53 24.46 7.56
N ASN A 51 -8.10 23.21 7.37
CA ASN A 51 -7.50 22.79 6.11
C ASN A 51 -8.56 22.24 5.16
N CYS A 52 -8.62 22.77 3.93
CA CYS A 52 -9.54 22.28 2.90
C CYS A 52 -8.97 21.14 2.07
N VAL A 53 -7.71 20.79 2.29
CA VAL A 53 -7.07 19.64 1.68
C VAL A 53 -6.65 18.68 2.77
N GLU A 54 -7.17 17.48 2.71
CA GLU A 54 -6.73 16.34 3.51
C GLU A 54 -5.69 15.55 2.72
N TRP A 55 -4.78 14.89 3.41
CA TRP A 55 -3.76 14.09 2.73
C TRP A 55 -3.15 13.01 3.59
N ILE A 56 -2.74 11.93 2.93
CA ILE A 56 -2.07 10.77 3.51
C ILE A 56 -0.75 10.59 2.78
N GLU A 57 0.35 10.53 3.53
CA GLU A 57 1.69 10.40 3.01
C GLU A 57 2.32 9.11 3.53
N PHE A 58 2.58 8.17 2.63
CA PHE A 58 3.29 6.93 2.90
C PHE A 58 4.79 7.22 3.02
N ILE A 59 5.28 7.20 4.26
CA ILE A 59 6.67 7.51 4.62
C ILE A 59 7.56 6.27 4.64
N ASN A 60 6.99 5.10 4.88
CA ASN A 60 7.65 3.79 4.79
C ASN A 60 6.58 2.68 4.73
N ASP A 61 7.01 1.42 4.76
CA ASP A 61 6.15 0.23 4.62
C ASP A 61 5.13 0.02 5.76
N THR A 62 5.20 0.80 6.85
CA THR A 62 4.37 0.60 8.05
C THR A 62 3.72 1.86 8.58
N GLN A 63 4.14 3.05 8.12
CA GLN A 63 3.72 4.33 8.68
C GLN A 63 3.24 5.31 7.62
N VAL A 64 2.29 6.13 8.03
CA VAL A 64 1.79 7.28 7.26
C VAL A 64 1.79 8.53 8.13
N ASN A 65 2.03 9.68 7.51
CA ASN A 65 1.57 10.96 8.05
C ASN A 65 0.16 11.22 7.49
N LEU A 66 -0.75 11.73 8.31
CA LEU A 66 -2.13 11.99 7.92
C LEU A 66 -2.57 13.36 8.42
N LEU A 67 -3.14 14.15 7.51
CA LEU A 67 -3.94 15.32 7.80
C LEU A 67 -5.39 15.02 7.40
N TYR A 68 -6.31 15.08 8.35
CA TYR A 68 -7.67 14.59 8.17
C TYR A 68 -8.69 15.37 9.02
N GLY A 69 -9.96 15.36 8.59
CA GLY A 69 -11.08 16.00 9.27
C GLY A 69 -11.09 17.53 9.17
N GLY A 70 -10.35 18.10 8.20
CA GLY A 70 -10.10 19.53 8.09
C GLY A 70 -9.29 20.15 9.23
N SER A 71 -8.55 19.35 9.99
CA SER A 71 -7.64 19.81 11.05
C SER A 71 -6.39 20.51 10.46
N ASP A 72 -5.67 21.24 11.31
CA ASP A 72 -4.32 21.78 11.07
C ASP A 72 -3.21 20.91 11.67
N VAL A 73 -3.55 19.81 12.35
CA VAL A 73 -2.59 18.91 12.99
C VAL A 73 -2.33 17.69 12.11
N VAL A 74 -1.05 17.44 11.85
CA VAL A 74 -0.59 16.21 11.19
C VAL A 74 -0.24 15.18 12.24
N ASP A 75 -0.86 14.02 12.16
CA ASP A 75 -0.57 12.89 13.03
C ASP A 75 0.12 11.76 12.26
N ARG A 76 0.90 10.95 12.98
CA ARG A 76 1.55 9.76 12.43
C ARG A 76 0.84 8.50 12.90
N PHE A 77 0.48 7.66 11.96
CA PHE A 77 -0.21 6.40 12.21
C PHE A 77 0.56 5.23 11.64
N ASN A 78 0.33 4.05 12.24
CA ASN A 78 0.67 2.80 11.58
C ASN A 78 -0.44 2.46 10.58
N PHE A 79 -0.09 1.76 9.51
CA PHE A 79 -1.06 1.18 8.59
C PHE A 79 -0.79 -0.30 8.35
N THR A 80 -1.83 -0.99 7.91
CA THR A 80 -1.74 -2.33 7.36
C THR A 80 -2.28 -2.32 5.93
N GLN A 81 -1.74 -3.19 5.08
CA GLN A 81 -2.10 -3.25 3.68
C GLN A 81 -2.26 -4.69 3.21
N ASN A 82 -3.20 -4.91 2.31
CA ASN A 82 -3.28 -6.09 1.46
C ASN A 82 -3.39 -5.68 -0.02
N ALA A 83 -3.75 -6.61 -0.91
CA ALA A 83 -3.83 -6.33 -2.35
C ALA A 83 -4.87 -5.26 -2.71
N ASP A 84 -5.94 -5.13 -1.92
CA ASP A 84 -7.11 -4.33 -2.25
C ASP A 84 -7.31 -3.14 -1.30
N TYR A 85 -6.74 -3.19 -0.10
CA TYR A 85 -7.04 -2.25 0.98
C TYR A 85 -5.81 -1.76 1.73
N VAL A 86 -5.86 -0.50 2.15
CA VAL A 86 -5.05 0.08 3.23
C VAL A 86 -5.96 0.40 4.42
N THR A 87 -5.50 0.06 5.62
CA THR A 87 -6.17 0.40 6.87
C THR A 87 -5.21 1.21 7.74
N VAL A 88 -5.59 2.43 8.10
CA VAL A 88 -4.88 3.30 9.03
C VAL A 88 -5.63 3.26 10.36
N GLU A 89 -4.96 2.84 11.43
CA GLU A 89 -5.58 2.71 12.75
C GLU A 89 -4.81 3.50 13.80
N GLY A 90 -5.55 4.05 14.76
CA GLY A 90 -4.96 4.66 15.96
C GLY A 90 -4.36 3.61 16.91
N SER A 91 -3.88 4.07 18.07
CA SER A 91 -3.47 3.16 19.14
C SER A 91 -4.64 2.28 19.62
N GLU A 92 -4.35 1.20 20.37
CA GLU A 92 -5.38 0.27 20.88
C GLU A 92 -6.50 0.93 21.70
N MET A 93 -6.26 2.12 22.26
CA MET A 93 -7.24 2.89 23.02
C MET A 93 -8.02 3.90 22.16
N SER A 94 -7.64 4.07 20.90
CA SER A 94 -8.29 4.98 19.95
C SER A 94 -9.33 4.21 19.12
N SER A 95 -10.48 4.83 18.89
CA SER A 95 -11.47 4.34 17.93
C SER A 95 -11.18 4.80 16.50
N PHE A 96 -10.08 5.51 16.27
CA PHE A 96 -9.74 6.05 14.96
C PHE A 96 -9.37 4.93 13.98
N LYS A 97 -10.07 4.91 12.85
CA LYS A 97 -9.84 3.96 11.77
C LYS A 97 -10.27 4.59 10.45
N LEU A 98 -9.37 4.58 9.47
CA LEU A 98 -9.66 4.89 8.07
C LEU A 98 -9.31 3.71 7.20
N VAL A 99 -10.17 3.40 6.24
CA VAL A 99 -9.97 2.30 5.29
C VAL A 99 -10.08 2.83 3.88
N PHE A 100 -9.10 2.49 3.05
CA PHE A 100 -9.04 2.89 1.66
C PHE A 100 -9.02 1.64 0.78
N VAL A 101 -9.79 1.68 -0.31
CA VAL A 101 -9.68 0.77 -1.45
C VAL A 101 -8.57 1.29 -2.36
N ILE A 102 -7.65 0.41 -2.74
CA ILE A 102 -6.55 0.73 -3.64
C ILE A 102 -7.06 0.70 -5.08
N LYS A 103 -7.04 1.85 -5.77
CA LYS A 103 -7.44 2.00 -7.18
C LYS A 103 -6.21 2.19 -8.06
N GLY A 104 -5.24 1.28 -7.90
CA GLY A 104 -3.94 1.37 -8.55
C GLY A 104 -2.95 2.26 -7.79
N LEU A 105 -1.90 2.70 -8.49
CA LEU A 105 -0.77 3.45 -7.91
C LEU A 105 -1.03 4.95 -7.71
N THR A 106 -2.17 5.46 -8.17
CA THR A 106 -2.44 6.90 -8.25
C THR A 106 -3.70 7.33 -7.51
N GLN A 107 -4.52 6.40 -7.03
CA GLN A 107 -5.80 6.70 -6.40
C GLN A 107 -6.10 5.76 -5.23
N LEU A 108 -6.62 6.34 -4.17
CA LEU A 108 -7.22 5.66 -3.04
C LEU A 108 -8.69 6.09 -2.94
N GLU A 109 -9.61 5.15 -2.78
CA GLU A 109 -11.02 5.44 -2.54
C GLU A 109 -11.34 5.14 -1.07
N ARG A 110 -11.83 6.12 -0.33
CA ARG A 110 -12.19 5.94 1.07
C ARG A 110 -13.44 5.05 1.19
N LEU A 111 -13.37 3.99 1.97
CA LEU A 111 -14.36 2.90 1.96
C LEU A 111 -15.74 3.30 2.51
N ASP A 112 -15.80 4.24 3.46
CA ASP A 112 -17.04 4.61 4.16
C ASP A 112 -17.89 5.65 3.40
N ASN A 113 -17.28 6.50 2.58
CA ASN A 113 -17.98 7.57 1.86
C ASN A 113 -17.67 7.66 0.35
N GLY A 114 -16.73 6.86 -0.16
CA GLY A 114 -16.36 6.83 -1.58
C GLY A 114 -15.52 8.03 -2.05
N GLU A 115 -15.00 8.85 -1.15
CA GLU A 115 -14.14 9.98 -1.51
C GLU A 115 -12.84 9.49 -2.15
N ILE A 116 -12.41 10.16 -3.21
CA ILE A 116 -11.19 9.82 -3.96
C ILE A 116 -10.04 10.70 -3.51
N TRP A 117 -8.94 10.05 -3.17
CA TRP A 117 -7.67 10.67 -2.81
C TRP A 117 -6.68 10.41 -3.93
N GLU A 118 -6.16 11.47 -4.54
CA GLU A 118 -5.32 11.40 -5.73
C GLU A 118 -3.85 11.65 -5.39
N LYS A 119 -2.96 10.90 -6.02
CA LYS A 119 -1.52 11.05 -5.83
C LYS A 119 -1.05 12.43 -6.35
N GLU A 120 -0.25 13.13 -5.55
CA GLU A 120 0.44 14.37 -5.95
C GLU A 120 1.42 14.16 -7.10
#